data_AF-A0A358XZ16-F1
#
_entry.id   AF-A0A358XZ16-F1
#
_cell.length_a   1.000
_cell.length_b   1.000
_cell.length_c   1.000
_cell.angle_alpha   90.00
_cell.angle_beta   90.00
_cell.angle_gamma   90.00
#
_symmetry.space_group_name_H-M   'P 1'
#
loop_
_entity.id
_entity.type
_entity.pdbx_description
1 polymer ?
#
loop_
_entity_poly.entity_id
_entity_poly.type
_entity_poly.pdbx_seq_one_letter_code
_entity_poly.pdbx_strand_id
1 'polypeptide(L)'
;MKIHAQVYYTAEALDKLDVLHTPVFDAINLQGNRLQNERQIGSLFAEHGVATEDFEKAFNSFSVRTKVNQAEKRMQDYQIRSTPNIIVNGKYLITTGQNVPTQEEMLEVVEFLVEKERQTLGSSGD
;
A
#
# COMPACT_ATOMS: atom_id res chain seq x y z
N MET A 1 5.30 0.66 10.63
CA MET A 1 4.30 0.79 9.57
C MET A 1 4.17 2.22 9.05
N LYS A 2 3.91 3.22 9.89
CA LYS A 2 3.71 4.63 9.44
C LYS A 2 4.83 5.16 8.52
N ILE A 3 6.09 4.91 8.85
CA ILE A 3 7.23 5.34 8.01
C ILE A 3 7.23 4.69 6.63
N HIS A 4 6.91 3.40 6.51
CA HIS A 4 6.86 2.71 5.21
C HIS A 4 5.63 3.09 4.38
N ALA A 5 4.52 3.44 5.02
CA ALA A 5 3.40 4.08 4.33
C ALA A 5 3.80 5.45 3.77
N GLN A 6 4.58 6.23 4.53
CA GLN A 6 5.12 7.50 4.07
C GLN A 6 6.07 7.32 2.87
N VAL A 7 6.91 6.28 2.87
CA VAL A 7 7.74 5.90 1.71
C VAL A 7 6.88 5.67 0.46
N TYR A 8 5.84 4.83 0.56
CA TYR A 8 4.94 4.54 -0.56
C TYR A 8 4.25 5.80 -1.10
N TYR A 9 3.65 6.60 -0.22
CA TYR A 9 2.96 7.82 -0.64
C TYR A 9 3.91 8.93 -1.13
N THR A 10 5.18 8.91 -0.72
CA THR A 10 6.20 9.79 -1.28
C THR A 10 6.53 9.40 -2.71
N ALA A 11 6.75 8.10 -2.97
CA ALA A 11 6.97 7.60 -4.33
C ALA A 11 5.76 7.88 -5.24
N GLU A 12 4.53 7.73 -4.72
CA GLU A 12 3.30 8.08 -5.44
C GLU A 12 3.21 9.59 -5.73
N ALA A 13 3.50 10.45 -4.74
CA ALA A 13 3.46 11.90 -4.92
C ALA A 13 4.49 12.42 -5.94
N LEU A 14 5.59 11.68 -6.13
CA LEU A 14 6.63 11.96 -7.12
C LEU A 14 6.37 11.33 -8.49
N ASP A 15 5.29 10.55 -8.64
CA ASP A 15 5.00 9.76 -9.85
C ASP A 15 6.13 8.78 -10.20
N LYS A 16 6.64 8.09 -9.18
CA LYS A 16 7.79 7.17 -9.26
C LYS A 16 7.52 5.78 -8.69
N LEU A 17 6.25 5.40 -8.49
CA LEU A 17 5.92 4.05 -7.99
C LEU A 17 6.49 2.96 -8.90
N ASP A 18 6.39 3.11 -10.21
CA ASP A 18 6.90 2.11 -11.18
C ASP A 18 8.42 1.88 -11.06
N VAL A 19 9.15 2.87 -10.54
CA VAL A 19 10.61 2.81 -10.36
C VAL A 19 10.99 2.41 -8.94
N LEU A 20 10.23 2.84 -7.94
CA LEU A 20 10.61 2.71 -6.53
C LEU A 20 9.92 1.57 -5.80
N HIS A 21 8.78 1.06 -6.29
CA HIS A 21 7.99 0.07 -5.56
C HIS A 21 8.78 -1.22 -5.31
N THR A 22 9.31 -1.84 -6.36
CA THR A 22 10.12 -3.06 -6.24
C THR A 22 11.43 -2.82 -5.47
N PRO A 23 12.25 -1.79 -5.75
CA PRO A 23 13.46 -1.55 -4.99
C PRO A 23 13.24 -1.32 -3.50
N VAL A 24 12.19 -0.59 -3.11
CA VAL A 24 11.81 -0.44 -1.69
C VAL A 24 11.45 -1.78 -1.08
N PHE A 25 10.67 -2.61 -1.79
CA PHE A 25 10.27 -3.92 -1.32
C PHE A 25 11.48 -4.85 -1.13
N ASP A 26 12.39 -4.89 -2.11
CA ASP A 26 13.61 -5.70 -2.09
C ASP A 26 14.57 -5.23 -1.00
N ALA A 27 14.73 -3.92 -0.82
CA ALA A 27 15.54 -3.35 0.25
C ALA A 27 15.12 -3.89 1.63
N ILE A 28 13.81 -3.92 1.89
CA ILE A 28 13.26 -4.37 3.18
C ILE A 28 13.32 -5.90 3.31
N ASN A 29 12.87 -6.64 2.29
CA ASN A 29 12.59 -8.07 2.41
C ASN A 29 13.77 -8.97 2.00
N LEU A 30 14.63 -8.52 1.09
CA LEU A 30 15.75 -9.31 0.57
C LEU A 30 17.10 -8.82 1.09
N GLN A 31 17.27 -7.51 1.24
CA GLN A 31 18.57 -6.91 1.56
C GLN A 31 18.73 -6.57 3.06
N GLY A 32 17.66 -6.69 3.85
CA GLY A 32 17.66 -6.39 5.29
C GLY A 32 17.78 -4.89 5.61
N ASN A 33 17.70 -4.01 4.61
CA ASN A 33 17.63 -2.57 4.81
C ASN A 33 16.21 -2.18 5.25
N ARG A 34 16.02 -2.03 6.56
CA ARG A 34 14.71 -1.78 7.16
C ARG A 34 14.14 -0.40 6.86
N LEU A 35 14.89 0.50 6.19
CA LEU A 35 14.47 1.86 5.83
C LEU A 35 13.83 2.59 7.02
N GLN A 36 14.57 2.70 8.13
CA GLN A 36 14.02 3.12 9.42
C GLN A 36 14.06 4.62 9.67
N ASN A 37 14.75 5.37 8.81
CA ASN A 37 14.86 6.81 8.92
C ASN A 37 14.94 7.47 7.54
N GLU A 38 14.64 8.77 7.52
CA GLU A 38 14.56 9.59 6.31
C GLU A 38 15.86 9.59 5.50
N ARG A 39 17.03 9.54 6.16
CA ARG A 39 18.32 9.47 5.45
C ARG A 39 18.45 8.20 4.63
N GLN A 40 18.17 7.04 5.21
CA GLN A 40 18.21 5.75 4.50
C GLN A 40 17.22 5.71 3.33
N ILE A 41 16.04 6.27 3.53
CA ILE A 41 14.99 6.34 2.50
C ILE A 41 15.43 7.28 1.37
N GLY A 42 15.93 8.48 1.70
CA GLY A 42 16.41 9.44 0.73
C GLY A 42 17.57 8.91 -0.09
N SER A 43 18.51 8.19 0.52
CA SER A 43 19.59 7.50 -0.19
C SER A 43 19.05 6.50 -1.22
N LEU A 44 18.10 5.64 -0.83
CA LEU A 44 17.47 4.69 -1.76
C LEU A 44 16.76 5.41 -2.92
N PHE A 45 16.05 6.51 -2.62
CA PHE A 45 15.36 7.30 -3.64
C PHE A 45 16.34 7.95 -4.61
N ALA A 46 17.46 8.46 -4.10
CA ALA A 46 18.53 9.04 -4.91
C ALA A 46 19.23 8.02 -5.81
N GLU A 47 19.47 6.80 -5.33
CA GLU A 47 19.98 5.68 -6.14
C GLU A 47 19.09 5.38 -7.36
N HIS A 48 17.80 5.70 -7.26
CA HIS A 48 16.80 5.50 -8.31
C HIS A 48 16.38 6.81 -9.01
N GLY A 49 17.23 7.84 -8.95
CA GLY A 49 17.11 9.04 -9.76
C GLY A 49 16.16 10.11 -9.23
N VAL A 50 15.80 10.09 -7.94
CA VAL A 50 15.08 11.18 -7.29
C VAL A 50 16.08 12.15 -6.67
N ALA A 51 15.99 13.44 -7.03
CA ALA A 51 16.83 14.45 -6.40
C ALA A 51 16.52 14.56 -4.89
N THR A 52 17.54 14.74 -4.06
CA THR A 52 17.39 14.83 -2.59
C THR A 52 16.37 15.90 -2.19
N GLU A 53 16.39 17.06 -2.83
CA GLU A 53 15.45 18.15 -2.55
C GLU A 53 13.99 17.77 -2.88
N ASP A 54 13.76 17.10 -4.01
CA ASP A 54 12.44 16.61 -4.40
C ASP A 54 11.92 15.56 -3.42
N PHE A 55 12.79 14.64 -3.00
CA PHE A 55 12.48 13.67 -1.96
C PHE A 55 12.10 14.36 -0.65
N GLU A 56 12.96 15.23 -0.10
CA GLU A 56 12.72 15.89 1.19
C GLU A 56 11.41 16.70 1.17
N LYS A 57 11.17 17.43 0.08
CA LYS A 57 9.96 18.22 -0.12
C LYS A 57 8.72 17.34 -0.16
N ALA A 58 8.74 16.23 -0.92
CA ALA A 58 7.60 15.32 -1.03
C ALA A 58 7.39 14.55 0.27
N PHE A 59 8.45 13.97 0.85
CA PHE A 59 8.41 13.15 2.06
C PHE A 59 7.82 13.93 3.24
N ASN A 60 8.16 15.21 3.37
CA ASN A 60 7.68 16.08 4.45
C ASN A 60 6.40 16.86 4.11
N SER A 61 5.84 16.67 2.91
CA SER A 61 4.69 17.44 2.44
C SER A 61 3.41 17.18 3.26
N PHE A 62 2.54 18.18 3.29
CA PHE A 62 1.21 18.07 3.90
C PHE A 62 0.34 17.00 3.20
N SER A 63 0.47 16.85 1.88
CA SER A 63 -0.30 15.87 1.09
C SER A 63 0.09 14.44 1.47
N VAL A 64 1.39 14.12 1.55
CA VAL A 64 1.88 12.80 1.99
C VAL A 64 1.42 12.52 3.42
N ARG A 65 1.59 13.46 4.35
CA ARG A 65 1.12 13.31 5.74
C ARG A 65 -0.39 13.02 5.82
N THR A 66 -1.18 13.72 5.02
CA THR A 66 -2.63 13.51 4.92
C THR A 66 -2.97 12.12 4.42
N LYS A 67 -2.34 11.65 3.34
CA LYS A 67 -2.56 10.30 2.80
C LYS A 67 -2.18 9.21 3.80
N VAL A 68 -1.07 9.35 4.50
CA VAL A 68 -0.65 8.41 5.56
C VAL A 68 -1.71 8.33 6.66
N ASN A 69 -2.18 9.48 7.16
CA ASN A 69 -3.20 9.51 8.21
C ASN A 69 -4.54 8.91 7.74
N GLN A 70 -4.93 9.16 6.48
CA GLN A 70 -6.13 8.55 5.89
C GLN A 70 -5.99 7.02 5.78
N ALA A 71 -4.81 6.53 5.38
CA ALA A 71 -4.53 5.10 5.31
C ALA A 71 -4.60 4.44 6.70
N GLU A 72 -3.99 5.07 7.71
CA GLU A 72 -4.08 4.59 9.11
C GLU A 72 -5.53 4.55 9.59
N LYS A 73 -6.33 5.58 9.29
CA LYS A 73 -7.75 5.59 9.62
C LYS A 73 -8.52 4.46 8.92
N ARG A 74 -8.30 4.23 7.63
CA ARG A 74 -8.93 3.12 6.90
C ARG A 74 -8.56 1.76 7.49
N MET A 75 -7.30 1.56 7.89
CA MET A 75 -6.89 0.32 8.56
C MET A 75 -7.65 0.11 9.87
N GLN A 76 -7.86 1.17 10.66
CA GLN A 76 -8.65 1.12 11.90
C GLN A 76 -10.13 0.83 11.62
N ASP A 77 -10.72 1.56 10.67
CA ASP A 77 -12.14 1.43 10.31
C ASP A 77 -12.46 0.01 9.79
N TYR A 78 -11.54 -0.60 9.02
CA TYR A 78 -11.65 -2.00 8.56
C TYR A 78 -11.11 -3.03 9.55
N GLN A 79 -10.65 -2.62 10.74
CA GLN A 79 -10.14 -3.51 11.79
C GLN A 79 -8.98 -4.42 11.33
N ILE A 80 -8.11 -3.91 10.45
CA ILE A 80 -6.96 -4.64 9.92
C ILE A 80 -5.90 -4.81 11.01
N ARG A 81 -5.46 -6.05 11.26
CA ARG A 81 -4.49 -6.39 12.32
C ARG A 81 -3.15 -6.89 11.81
N SER A 82 -3.06 -7.25 10.54
CA SER A 82 -1.87 -7.83 9.91
C SER A 82 -1.82 -7.43 8.43
N THR A 83 -0.86 -7.98 7.70
CA THR A 83 -0.75 -7.89 6.24
C THR A 83 -0.28 -9.24 5.70
N PRO A 84 -0.60 -9.62 4.46
CA PRO A 84 -1.46 -8.92 3.50
C PRO A 84 -2.96 -9.11 3.78
N ASN A 85 -3.76 -8.12 3.38
CA ASN A 85 -5.23 -8.16 3.41
C ASN A 85 -5.78 -7.40 2.20
N ILE A 86 -6.92 -7.83 1.68
CA ILE A 86 -7.61 -7.15 0.57
C ILE A 86 -9.02 -6.77 1.01
N ILE A 87 -9.49 -5.59 0.62
CA ILE A 87 -10.85 -5.13 0.88
C ILE A 87 -11.59 -4.94 -0.44
N VAL A 88 -12.73 -5.62 -0.60
CA VAL A 88 -13.57 -5.50 -1.80
C VAL A 88 -14.77 -4.60 -1.51
N ASN A 89 -14.94 -3.57 -2.34
CA ASN A 89 -16.00 -2.56 -2.30
C ASN A 89 -16.26 -1.92 -0.91
N GLY A 90 -15.24 -1.88 -0.04
CA GLY A 90 -15.38 -1.40 1.34
C GLY A 90 -16.30 -2.25 2.23
N LYS A 91 -16.69 -3.46 1.79
CA LYS A 91 -17.66 -4.34 2.48
C LYS A 91 -17.03 -5.62 3.00
N TYR A 92 -16.09 -6.19 2.25
CA TYR A 92 -15.51 -7.49 2.53
C TYR A 92 -14.04 -7.34 2.85
N LEU A 93 -13.63 -7.76 4.05
CA LEU A 93 -12.21 -7.92 4.40
C LEU A 93 -11.81 -9.37 4.15
N ILE A 94 -10.83 -9.59 3.29
CA ILE A 94 -10.28 -10.91 2.97
C ILE A 94 -8.89 -11.00 3.58
N THR A 95 -8.66 -12.06 4.35
CA THR A 95 -7.43 -12.34 5.09
C THR A 95 -6.99 -13.78 4.83
N THR A 96 -5.70 -14.08 4.78
CA THR A 96 -5.24 -15.48 4.83
C THR A 96 -5.54 -16.10 6.19
N GLY A 97 -5.93 -17.37 6.22
CA GLY A 97 -6.24 -18.11 7.44
C GLY A 97 -6.61 -19.56 7.14
N GLN A 98 -7.29 -20.23 8.08
CA GLN A 98 -7.64 -21.64 7.90
C GLN A 98 -8.53 -21.90 6.67
N ASN A 99 -9.45 -20.98 6.35
CA ASN A 99 -10.39 -21.12 5.23
C ASN A 99 -9.87 -20.52 3.91
N VAL A 100 -8.83 -19.70 3.99
CA VAL A 100 -8.10 -19.15 2.83
C VAL A 100 -6.60 -19.33 3.09
N PRO A 101 -6.07 -20.57 3.01
CA PRO A 101 -4.68 -20.87 3.34
C PRO A 101 -3.64 -20.10 2.52
N THR A 102 -3.91 -19.85 1.23
CA THR A 102 -2.93 -19.29 0.30
C THR A 102 -3.32 -17.91 -0.20
N GLN A 103 -2.35 -17.15 -0.69
CA GLN A 103 -2.61 -15.86 -1.34
C GLN A 103 -3.28 -16.04 -2.71
N GLU A 104 -3.05 -17.17 -3.37
CA GLU A 104 -3.75 -17.51 -4.62
C GLU A 104 -5.25 -17.68 -4.37
N GLU A 105 -5.63 -18.47 -3.36
CA GLU A 105 -7.03 -18.61 -2.94
C GLU A 105 -7.63 -17.29 -2.45
N MET A 106 -6.83 -16.40 -1.84
CA MET A 106 -7.28 -15.05 -1.50
C MET A 106 -7.73 -14.28 -2.75
N LEU A 107 -6.98 -14.38 -3.84
CA LEU A 107 -7.32 -13.71 -5.10
C LEU A 107 -8.55 -14.33 -5.76
N GLU A 108 -8.76 -15.65 -5.66
CA GLU A 108 -9.99 -16.29 -6.13
C GLU A 108 -11.23 -15.77 -5.38
N VAL A 109 -11.13 -15.63 -4.04
CA VAL A 109 -12.21 -15.05 -3.22
C VAL A 109 -12.46 -13.60 -3.60
N VAL A 110 -11.40 -12.83 -3.86
CA VAL A 110 -11.52 -11.44 -4.33
C VAL A 110 -12.25 -11.38 -5.66
N GLU A 111 -11.90 -12.20 -6.64
CA GLU A 111 -12.56 -12.24 -7.95
C GLU A 111 -14.05 -12.57 -7.82
N PHE A 112 -14.38 -13.59 -7.02
CA PHE A 112 -15.77 -13.95 -6.72
C PHE A 112 -16.56 -12.77 -6.12
N LEU A 113 -15.99 -12.07 -5.14
CA LEU A 113 -16.67 -10.95 -4.47
C LEU A 113 -16.80 -9.73 -5.40
N VAL A 114 -15.80 -9.47 -6.24
CA VAL A 114 -15.85 -8.41 -7.25
C VAL A 114 -17.00 -8.67 -8.24
N GLU A 115 -17.10 -9.90 -8.75
CA GLU A 115 -18.17 -10.26 -9.71
C GLU A 115 -19.55 -10.21 -9.04
N LYS A 116 -19.68 -10.67 -7.80
CA LYS A 116 -20.92 -10.54 -7.02
C LYS A 116 -21.37 -9.08 -6.87
N GLU A 117 -20.45 -8.18 -6.54
CA GLU A 117 -20.77 -6.76 -6.41
C GLU A 117 -21.11 -6.13 -7.77
N ARG A 118 -20.43 -6.52 -8.84
CA ARG A 118 -20.73 -6.08 -10.22
C ARG A 118 -22.17 -6.43 -10.61
N GLN A 119 -22.60 -7.66 -10.35
CA GLN A 119 -23.97 -8.10 -10.63
C GLN A 119 -25.01 -7.38 -9.79
N THR A 120 -24.72 -7.17 -8.50
CA THR A 120 -25.61 -6.47 -7.57
C THR A 120 -25.82 -5.00 -7.96
N LEU A 121 -24.74 -4.32 -8.38
CA LEU A 121 -24.81 -2.93 -8.84
C LEU A 121 -25.49 -2.81 -10.21
N GLY A 122 -25.26 -3.77 -11.11
CA GLY A 122 -25.91 -3.82 -12.42
C GLY A 122 -27.41 -4.05 -12.33
N SER A 123 -27.88 -4.88 -11.39
CA SER A 123 -29.31 -5.16 -11.21
C SER A 123 -30.07 -4.09 -10.43
N SER A 124 -29.37 -3.17 -9.75
CA SER A 124 -29.98 -2.06 -8.99
C SER A 124 -30.16 -0.79 -9.85
N GLY A 125 -29.74 -0.83 -11.12
CA GLY A 125 -29.80 0.30 -12.06
C GLY A 125 -30.92 0.24 -13.10
N ASP A 126 -31.75 -0.81 -13.07
CA ASP A 126 -32.98 -0.98 -13.87
C ASP A 126 -34.24 -0.77 -12.99
#